data_AF-A0A812SU89-F1
#
_entry.id   AF-A0A812SU89-F1
#
_cell.length_a   1.000
_cell.length_b   1.000
_cell.length_c   1.000
_cell.angle_alpha   90.00
_cell.angle_beta   90.00
_cell.angle_gamma   90.00
#
_symmetry.space_group_name_H-M   'P 1'
#
loop_
_entity.id
_entity.type
_entity.pdbx_description
1 polymer ?
#
loop_
_entity_poly.entity_id
_entity_poly.type
_entity_poly.pdbx_seq_one_letter_code
_entity_poly.pdbx_strand_id
1 'polypeptide(L)'
;DGRFVNSLTTRAEEHKSEGIYLRNIDLNKAVFVAFHDAAWANAELEETEEGFRLTTEEIQARTFNELYTDERPRKAKRTGSKVASQIGHLVMLFDEKFLLGEKAQGSILEWRSQSCKRVCRSTFGAETMAAIEGLEGAQYMRALLASLLAGELVKHEEARKRWRLLCVTDCKSLYDYLHKTGAPKIPSDRRLAIDLAAFRQELAFERWASKAPLQWIPTSFQLADPLTKPMRAG
;
A
#
# COMPACT_ATOMS: atom_id res chain seq x y z
N ASP A 1 6.68 -27.96 -9.90
CA ASP A 1 6.94 -28.89 -8.77
C ASP A 1 5.61 -29.26 -8.13
N GLY A 2 5.25 -30.55 -8.13
CA GLY A 2 3.94 -31.03 -7.65
C GLY A 2 3.72 -30.84 -6.15
N ARG A 3 4.79 -30.74 -5.34
CA ARG A 3 4.67 -30.52 -3.89
C ARG A 3 4.10 -29.14 -3.55
N PHE A 4 4.49 -28.13 -4.32
CA PHE A 4 3.97 -26.77 -4.17
C PHE A 4 2.47 -26.71 -4.49
N VAL A 5 2.05 -27.33 -5.60
CA VAL A 5 0.64 -27.38 -6.01
C VAL A 5 -0.21 -28.11 -4.97
N ASN A 6 0.23 -29.28 -4.49
CA ASN A 6 -0.49 -30.03 -3.46
C ASN A 6 -0.62 -29.25 -2.14
N SER A 7 0.41 -28.47 -1.76
CA SER A 7 0.33 -27.60 -0.58
C SER A 7 -0.67 -26.46 -0.72
N LEU A 8 -0.83 -25.92 -1.94
CA LEU A 8 -1.83 -24.89 -2.23
C LEU A 8 -3.24 -25.47 -2.22
N THR A 9 -3.44 -26.66 -2.80
CA THR A 9 -4.73 -27.37 -2.78
C THR A 9 -5.15 -27.69 -1.36
N THR A 10 -4.25 -28.22 -0.54
CA THR A 10 -4.53 -28.54 0.87
C THR A 10 -4.94 -27.28 1.65
N ARG A 11 -4.22 -26.16 1.48
CA ARG A 11 -4.58 -24.88 2.10
C ARG A 11 -5.92 -24.33 1.60
N ALA A 12 -6.23 -24.49 0.32
CA ALA A 12 -7.51 -24.07 -0.23
C ALA A 12 -8.68 -24.90 0.34
N GLU A 13 -8.48 -26.21 0.57
CA GLU A 13 -9.46 -27.08 1.22
C GLU A 13 -9.64 -26.74 2.70
N GLU A 14 -8.55 -26.51 3.42
CA GLU A 14 -8.54 -26.09 4.83
C GLU A 14 -9.26 -24.75 5.04
N HIS A 15 -9.08 -23.81 4.11
CA HIS A 15 -9.65 -22.46 4.17
C HIS A 15 -10.84 -22.24 3.22
N LYS A 16 -11.56 -23.31 2.85
CA LYS A 16 -12.69 -23.23 1.91
C LYS A 16 -13.80 -22.25 2.34
N SER A 17 -13.93 -21.97 3.63
CA SER A 17 -14.87 -21.00 4.21
C SER A 17 -14.36 -19.56 4.18
N GLU A 18 -13.04 -19.37 4.04
CA GLU A 18 -12.35 -18.07 4.01
C GLU A 18 -12.24 -17.55 2.58
N GLY A 19 -13.39 -17.42 1.92
CA GLY A 19 -13.48 -17.00 0.52
C GLY A 19 -13.35 -15.48 0.35
N ILE A 20 -12.95 -15.07 -0.86
CA ILE A 20 -13.04 -13.67 -1.26
C ILE A 20 -14.49 -13.38 -1.63
N TYR A 21 -15.11 -12.44 -0.94
CA TYR A 21 -16.48 -12.03 -1.19
C TYR A 21 -16.50 -10.82 -2.12
N LEU A 22 -17.02 -11.02 -3.34
CA LEU A 22 -17.36 -9.92 -4.24
C LEU A 22 -18.77 -9.43 -3.92
N ARG A 23 -18.87 -8.17 -3.50
CA ARG A 23 -20.12 -7.48 -3.26
C ARG A 23 -20.58 -6.76 -4.53
N ASN A 24 -21.89 -6.67 -4.71
CA ASN A 24 -22.47 -5.88 -5.78
C ASN A 24 -22.31 -4.39 -5.46
N ILE A 25 -21.48 -3.70 -6.23
CA ILE A 25 -21.20 -2.27 -6.09
C ILE A 25 -21.72 -1.58 -7.34
N ASP A 26 -22.53 -0.53 -7.17
CA ASP A 26 -22.98 0.30 -8.30
C ASP A 26 -21.77 0.98 -8.94
N LEU A 27 -21.43 0.54 -10.15
CA LEU A 27 -20.27 1.04 -10.88
C LEU A 27 -20.37 2.53 -11.22
N ASN A 28 -21.55 3.16 -11.17
CA ASN A 28 -21.65 4.61 -11.35
C ASN A 28 -21.20 5.40 -10.12
N LYS A 29 -21.14 4.74 -8.96
CA LYS A 29 -20.76 5.30 -7.66
C LYS A 29 -19.54 4.60 -7.06
N ALA A 30 -18.78 3.91 -7.89
CA ALA A 30 -17.63 3.15 -7.42
C ALA A 30 -16.38 4.02 -7.28
N VAL A 31 -15.58 3.72 -6.26
CA VAL A 31 -14.26 4.31 -6.02
C VAL A 31 -13.23 3.21 -5.84
N PHE A 32 -12.08 3.37 -6.50
CA PHE A 32 -10.92 2.51 -6.29
C PHE A 32 -10.15 2.98 -5.06
N VAL A 33 -9.82 2.06 -4.17
CA VAL A 33 -9.06 2.35 -2.95
C VAL A 33 -7.86 1.43 -2.90
N ALA A 34 -6.67 2.02 -2.82
CA ALA A 34 -5.40 1.30 -2.72
C ALA A 34 -4.86 1.42 -1.30
N PHE A 35 -4.97 0.35 -0.52
CA PHE A 35 -4.25 0.21 0.74
C PHE A 35 -2.85 -0.29 0.47
N HIS A 36 -1.87 0.21 1.21
CA HIS A 36 -0.48 -0.25 1.10
C HIS A 36 0.18 -0.26 2.48
N ASP A 37 1.14 -1.16 2.67
CA ASP A 37 1.98 -1.22 3.86
C ASP A 37 3.39 -1.67 3.46
N ALA A 38 4.38 -1.32 4.28
CA ALA A 38 5.73 -1.84 4.17
C ALA A 38 6.27 -2.32 5.52
N ALA A 39 6.73 -3.57 5.57
CA ALA A 39 7.49 -4.10 6.69
C ALA A 39 8.98 -4.13 6.36
N TRP A 40 9.80 -3.56 7.24
CA TRP A 40 11.26 -3.66 7.13
C TRP A 40 11.72 -5.10 7.37
N ALA A 41 12.33 -5.71 6.35
CA ALA A 41 13.06 -6.95 6.50
C ALA A 41 14.57 -6.67 6.34
N ASN A 42 15.22 -6.54 7.48
CA ASN A 42 16.66 -6.75 7.71
C ASN A 42 17.66 -5.69 7.23
N ALA A 43 17.29 -4.42 7.04
CA ALA A 43 18.32 -3.41 6.75
C ALA A 43 19.07 -3.03 8.04
N GLU A 44 20.41 -3.10 7.98
CA GLU A 44 21.28 -2.62 9.05
C GLU A 44 20.95 -1.14 9.28
N LEU A 45 20.59 -0.81 10.53
CA LEU A 45 19.97 0.45 10.96
C LEU A 45 20.86 1.70 10.77
N GLU A 46 22.09 1.53 10.27
CA GLU A 46 23.17 2.51 10.35
C GLU A 46 23.01 3.73 9.42
N GLU A 47 22.11 3.72 8.43
CA GLU A 47 21.98 4.83 7.44
C GLU A 47 20.60 5.54 7.40
N THR A 48 19.78 5.42 8.44
CA THR A 48 18.51 6.17 8.48
C THR A 48 18.75 7.66 8.81
N GLU A 49 18.44 8.55 7.86
CA GLU A 49 18.64 10.00 7.98
C GLU A 49 17.94 10.62 9.21
N GLU A 50 18.59 11.62 9.83
CA GLU A 50 17.98 12.48 10.85
C GLU A 50 16.71 13.17 10.30
N GLY A 51 15.56 12.80 10.89
CA GLY A 51 14.23 13.27 10.50
C GLY A 51 13.28 12.18 10.00
N PHE A 52 13.76 10.96 9.75
CA PHE A 52 12.94 9.81 9.36
C PHE A 52 13.06 8.62 10.34
N ARG A 53 13.59 8.89 11.53
CA ARG A 53 13.55 8.01 12.70
C ARG A 53 12.46 8.53 13.64
N LEU A 54 11.66 7.64 14.21
CA LEU A 54 10.78 7.99 15.33
C LEU A 54 11.64 8.56 16.47
N THR A 55 11.23 9.65 17.09
CA THR A 55 11.96 10.19 18.24
C THR A 55 11.76 9.31 19.47
N THR A 56 12.69 9.40 20.42
CA THR A 56 12.59 8.65 21.69
C THR A 56 11.30 9.00 22.44
N GLU A 57 10.84 10.25 22.33
CA GLU A 57 9.56 10.69 22.91
C GLU A 57 8.36 10.06 22.19
N GLU A 58 8.38 9.94 20.87
CA GLU A 58 7.31 9.30 20.08
C GLU A 58 7.19 7.79 20.38
N ILE A 59 8.34 7.13 20.58
CA ILE A 59 8.40 5.71 20.99
C ILE A 59 7.84 5.53 22.40
N GLN A 60 8.21 6.40 23.34
CA GLN A 60 7.75 6.32 24.73
C GLN A 60 6.28 6.71 24.90
N ALA A 61 5.78 7.64 24.08
CA ALA A 61 4.40 8.11 24.13
C ALA A 61 3.37 7.04 23.71
N ARG A 62 3.80 5.90 23.16
CA ARG A 62 2.92 4.82 22.66
C ARG A 62 1.80 5.34 21.76
N THR A 63 2.04 6.42 21.03
CA THR A 63 1.08 7.01 20.08
C THR A 63 0.74 6.05 18.94
N PHE A 64 1.58 5.03 18.71
CA PHE A 64 1.36 3.91 17.79
C PHE A 64 1.42 2.58 18.56
N ASN A 65 0.27 2.10 19.06
CA ASN A 65 0.16 0.86 19.84
C ASN A 65 0.31 -0.44 19.02
N GLU A 66 0.54 -0.37 17.71
CA GLU A 66 0.50 -1.52 16.79
C GLU A 66 1.86 -1.88 16.15
N LEU A 67 2.94 -1.21 16.54
CA LEU A 67 4.29 -1.53 16.06
C LEU A 67 5.13 -2.18 17.17
N TYR A 68 5.95 -3.17 16.76
CA TYR A 68 6.81 -3.96 17.63
C TYR A 68 7.68 -3.05 18.53
N THR A 69 7.54 -3.17 19.85
CA THR A 69 8.40 -2.50 20.85
C THR A 69 9.74 -3.19 21.04
N ASP A 70 9.85 -4.46 20.63
CA ASP A 70 11.02 -5.29 20.87
C ASP A 70 11.72 -5.63 19.54
N GLU A 71 13.00 -5.29 19.44
CA GLU A 71 13.87 -5.68 18.34
C GLU A 71 13.99 -7.22 18.28
N ARG A 72 13.25 -7.85 17.38
CA ARG A 72 13.42 -9.29 17.09
C ARG A 72 14.40 -9.46 15.94
N PRO A 73 15.46 -10.28 16.08
CA PRO A 73 16.35 -10.58 14.96
C PRO A 73 15.57 -11.38 13.90
N ARG A 74 15.20 -10.71 12.81
CA ARG A 74 14.44 -11.32 11.70
C ARG A 74 15.40 -12.09 10.79
N LYS A 75 15.17 -13.39 10.61
CA LYS A 75 15.99 -14.25 9.74
C LYS A 75 15.63 -14.04 8.27
N ALA A 76 16.63 -14.02 7.39
CA ALA A 76 16.42 -13.99 5.95
C ALA A 76 15.58 -15.20 5.52
N LYS A 77 14.54 -14.97 4.70
CA LYS A 77 13.61 -16.02 4.24
C LYS A 77 14.26 -17.00 3.24
N ARG A 78 15.46 -16.68 2.74
CA ARG A 78 16.26 -17.52 1.83
C ARG A 78 17.74 -17.44 2.16
N THR A 79 18.42 -18.59 2.13
CA THR A 79 19.87 -18.73 2.23
C THR A 79 20.54 -17.92 1.10
N GLY A 80 21.27 -16.85 1.44
CA GLY A 80 21.98 -15.98 0.50
C GLY A 80 21.26 -14.68 0.10
N SER A 81 20.06 -14.39 0.61
CA SER A 81 19.39 -13.10 0.37
C SER A 81 19.97 -12.02 1.28
N LYS A 82 20.65 -11.04 0.68
CA LYS A 82 20.88 -9.72 1.28
C LYS A 82 19.50 -9.05 1.41
N VAL A 83 19.11 -8.72 2.63
CA VAL A 83 18.19 -7.65 3.04
C VAL A 83 17.19 -7.13 1.99
N ALA A 84 15.89 -7.29 2.23
CA ALA A 84 14.86 -6.68 1.38
C ALA A 84 13.60 -6.34 2.18
N SER A 85 13.12 -5.10 2.10
CA SER A 85 11.83 -4.70 2.67
C SER A 85 10.70 -5.53 2.07
N GLN A 86 9.76 -5.98 2.89
CA GLN A 86 8.52 -6.61 2.43
C GLN A 86 7.49 -5.50 2.19
N ILE A 87 6.91 -5.46 1.01
CA ILE A 87 5.86 -4.50 0.65
C ILE A 87 4.59 -5.23 0.25
N GLY A 88 3.46 -4.60 0.52
CA GLY A 88 2.16 -5.14 0.14
C GLY A 88 1.19 -4.05 -0.22
N HIS A 89 0.27 -4.39 -1.11
CA HIS A 89 -0.87 -3.53 -1.43
C HIS A 89 -2.12 -4.35 -1.66
N LEU A 90 -3.26 -3.72 -1.41
CA LEU A 90 -4.59 -4.27 -1.59
C LEU A 90 -5.42 -3.23 -2.35
N VAL A 91 -5.84 -3.59 -3.56
CA VAL A 91 -6.75 -2.77 -4.37
C VAL A 91 -8.16 -3.28 -4.15
N MET A 92 -9.03 -2.36 -3.74
CA MET A 92 -10.44 -2.64 -3.51
C MET A 92 -11.32 -1.66 -4.29
N LEU A 93 -12.51 -2.14 -4.64
CA LEU A 93 -13.61 -1.30 -5.11
C LEU A 93 -14.55 -1.05 -3.95
N PHE A 94 -14.95 0.20 -3.73
CA PHE A 94 -15.95 0.59 -2.72
C PHE A 94 -17.05 1.43 -3.35
N ASP A 95 -18.20 1.52 -2.67
CA ASP A 95 -19.19 2.57 -2.89
C ASP A 95 -18.65 3.94 -2.43
N GLU A 96 -19.03 5.03 -3.12
CA GLU A 96 -18.57 6.40 -2.85
C GLU A 96 -18.81 6.89 -1.43
N LYS A 97 -19.76 6.30 -0.70
CA LYS A 97 -19.97 6.52 0.74
C LYS A 97 -18.71 6.33 1.57
N PHE A 98 -17.79 5.48 1.10
CA PHE A 98 -16.47 5.31 1.72
C PHE A 98 -15.72 6.65 1.85
N LEU A 99 -15.81 7.51 0.83
CA LEU A 99 -15.16 8.82 0.84
C LEU A 99 -15.79 9.81 1.83
N LEU A 100 -17.03 9.54 2.27
CA LEU A 100 -17.74 10.33 3.28
C LEU A 100 -17.45 9.84 4.71
N GLY A 101 -16.63 8.80 4.86
CA GLY A 101 -16.36 8.16 6.15
C GLY A 101 -17.52 7.28 6.65
N GLU A 102 -18.48 6.98 5.78
CA GLU A 102 -19.59 6.08 6.08
C GLU A 102 -19.18 4.62 5.91
N LYS A 103 -19.90 3.70 6.56
CA LYS A 103 -19.73 2.27 6.33
C LYS A 103 -20.14 1.93 4.91
N ALA A 104 -19.17 1.50 4.10
CA ALA A 104 -19.37 1.09 2.72
C ALA A 104 -18.98 -0.38 2.53
N GLN A 105 -19.66 -1.05 1.61
CA GLN A 105 -19.25 -2.38 1.16
C GLN A 105 -18.08 -2.24 0.18
N GLY A 106 -17.13 -3.17 0.30
CA GLY A 106 -15.97 -3.25 -0.57
C GLY A 106 -15.80 -4.63 -1.18
N SER A 107 -15.22 -4.68 -2.37
CA SER A 107 -14.83 -5.90 -3.09
C SER A 107 -13.33 -5.86 -3.35
N ILE A 108 -12.61 -6.93 -2.98
CA ILE A 108 -11.19 -7.06 -3.29
C ILE A 108 -11.03 -7.31 -4.79
N LEU A 109 -10.19 -6.51 -5.44
CA LEU A 109 -9.87 -6.65 -6.87
C LEU A 109 -8.49 -7.28 -7.08
N GLU A 110 -7.51 -6.84 -6.31
CA GLU A 110 -6.12 -7.32 -6.38
C GLU A 110 -5.49 -7.24 -4.99
N TRP A 111 -4.62 -8.21 -4.66
CA TRP A 111 -3.71 -8.10 -3.54
C TRP A 111 -2.33 -8.59 -3.96
N ARG A 112 -1.30 -7.99 -3.36
CA ARG A 112 0.09 -8.36 -3.62
C ARG A 112 0.89 -8.31 -2.35
N SER A 113 1.72 -9.33 -2.15
CA SER A 113 2.69 -9.43 -1.06
C SER A 113 4.01 -9.88 -1.66
N GLN A 114 5.03 -9.02 -1.63
CA GLN A 114 6.33 -9.34 -2.21
C GLN A 114 7.48 -8.65 -1.49
N SER A 115 8.69 -9.19 -1.66
CA SER A 115 9.90 -8.44 -1.34
C SER A 115 10.06 -7.29 -2.33
N CYS A 116 10.34 -6.10 -1.82
CA CYS A 116 10.64 -4.93 -2.62
C CYS A 116 11.84 -5.25 -3.51
N LYS A 117 11.67 -5.05 -4.82
CA LYS A 117 12.73 -5.29 -5.81
C LYS A 117 13.87 -4.27 -5.67
N ARG A 118 13.60 -3.12 -5.04
CA ARG A 118 14.57 -2.07 -4.78
C ARG A 118 15.04 -2.14 -3.33
N VAL A 119 16.34 -1.95 -3.13
CA VAL A 119 16.89 -1.80 -1.78
C VAL A 119 16.47 -0.44 -1.24
N CYS A 120 15.62 -0.46 -0.21
CA CYS A 120 15.18 0.75 0.47
C CYS A 120 16.16 1.06 1.61
N ARG A 121 16.66 2.30 1.66
CA ARG A 121 17.59 2.76 2.71
C ARG A 121 16.90 3.32 3.96
N SER A 122 15.59 3.50 3.92
CA SER A 122 14.79 3.97 5.05
C SER A 122 13.39 3.34 5.08
N THR A 123 12.73 3.38 6.23
CA THR A 123 11.29 3.03 6.37
C THR A 123 10.45 3.88 5.46
N PHE A 124 10.71 5.19 5.44
CA PHE A 124 10.06 6.13 4.55
C PHE A 124 10.20 5.75 3.07
N GLY A 125 11.38 5.27 2.65
CA GLY A 125 11.59 4.76 1.30
C GLY A 125 10.77 3.50 1.00
N ALA A 126 10.70 2.55 1.93
CA ALA A 126 9.91 1.34 1.76
C ALA A 126 8.40 1.64 1.68
N GLU A 127 7.90 2.54 2.53
CA GLU A 127 6.51 3.02 2.49
C GLU A 127 6.18 3.74 1.19
N THR A 128 7.10 4.57 0.70
CA THR A 128 6.95 5.24 -0.59
C THR A 128 6.85 4.23 -1.73
N MET A 129 7.70 3.21 -1.74
CA MET A 129 7.65 2.15 -2.76
C MET A 129 6.34 1.35 -2.69
N ALA A 130 5.86 1.02 -1.49
CA ALA A 130 4.56 0.35 -1.31
C ALA A 130 3.40 1.21 -1.83
N ALA A 131 3.43 2.52 -1.54
CA ALA A 131 2.42 3.47 -2.00
C ALA A 131 2.38 3.61 -3.53
N ILE A 132 3.55 3.69 -4.16
CA ILE A 132 3.69 3.76 -5.62
C ILE A 132 3.13 2.48 -6.26
N GLU A 133 3.54 1.30 -5.78
CA GLU A 133 3.03 0.03 -6.33
C GLU A 133 1.51 -0.12 -6.10
N GLY A 134 1.00 0.36 -4.96
CA GLY A 134 -0.44 0.38 -4.70
C GLY A 134 -1.22 1.29 -5.67
N LEU A 135 -0.68 2.47 -5.97
CA LEU A 135 -1.26 3.37 -6.98
C LEU A 135 -1.23 2.74 -8.38
N GLU A 136 -0.08 2.17 -8.78
CA GLU A 136 0.08 1.51 -10.08
C GLU A 136 -0.90 0.34 -10.24
N GLY A 137 -1.02 -0.52 -9.21
CA GLY A 137 -1.97 -1.63 -9.18
C GLY A 137 -3.41 -1.14 -9.32
N ALA A 138 -3.79 -0.09 -8.58
CA ALA A 138 -5.14 0.46 -8.68
C ALA A 138 -5.42 1.14 -10.04
N GLN A 139 -4.45 1.83 -10.64
CA GLN A 139 -4.56 2.39 -11.99
C GLN A 139 -4.70 1.30 -13.04
N TYR A 140 -3.95 0.20 -12.91
CA TYR A 140 -4.04 -0.99 -13.75
C TYR A 140 -5.42 -1.64 -13.65
N MET A 141 -5.86 -1.96 -12.43
CA MET A 141 -7.17 -2.58 -12.21
C MET A 141 -8.33 -1.70 -12.68
N ARG A 142 -8.23 -0.38 -12.52
CA ARG A 142 -9.22 0.56 -13.03
C ARG A 142 -9.31 0.57 -14.55
N ALA A 143 -8.17 0.58 -15.25
CA ALA A 143 -8.14 0.52 -16.72
C ALA A 143 -8.57 -0.85 -17.24
N LEU A 144 -8.20 -1.94 -16.55
CA LEU A 144 -8.65 -3.29 -16.87
C LEU A 144 -10.17 -3.39 -16.77
N LEU A 145 -10.77 -2.94 -15.66
CA LEU A 145 -12.23 -2.95 -15.50
C LEU A 145 -12.91 -2.09 -16.56
N ALA A 146 -12.38 -0.90 -16.86
CA ALA A 146 -12.92 -0.05 -17.92
C ALA A 146 -12.92 -0.77 -19.27
N SER A 147 -11.81 -1.45 -19.59
CA SER A 147 -11.62 -2.17 -20.84
C SER A 147 -12.58 -3.35 -20.96
N LEU A 148 -12.76 -4.11 -19.87
CA LEU A 148 -13.70 -5.23 -19.82
C LEU A 148 -15.15 -4.79 -20.05
N LEU A 149 -15.56 -3.63 -19.50
CA LEU A 149 -16.91 -3.10 -19.70
C LEU A 149 -17.12 -2.49 -21.09
N ALA A 150 -16.08 -1.92 -21.70
CA ALA A 150 -16.15 -1.33 -23.03
C ALA A 150 -16.05 -2.38 -24.15
N GLY A 151 -15.41 -3.52 -23.88
CA GLY A 151 -15.09 -4.53 -24.90
C GLY A 151 -13.85 -4.18 -25.74
N GLU A 152 -13.10 -3.15 -25.35
CA GLU A 152 -11.88 -2.68 -26.02
C GLU A 152 -10.88 -2.11 -25.01
N LEU A 153 -9.63 -1.90 -25.43
CA LEU A 153 -8.60 -1.33 -24.55
C LEU A 153 -8.88 0.15 -24.26
N VAL A 154 -9.14 0.47 -22.99
CA VAL A 154 -9.38 1.83 -22.50
C VAL A 154 -8.09 2.39 -21.88
N LYS A 155 -7.75 3.63 -22.21
CA LYS A 155 -6.56 4.28 -21.65
C LYS A 155 -6.79 4.65 -20.18
N HIS A 156 -5.71 4.69 -19.39
CA HIS A 156 -5.78 5.10 -17.97
C HIS A 156 -6.44 6.47 -17.78
N GLU A 157 -6.18 7.43 -18.67
CA GLU A 157 -6.77 8.77 -18.63
C GLU A 157 -8.29 8.77 -18.81
N GLU A 158 -8.81 7.87 -19.64
CA GLU A 158 -10.25 7.72 -19.88
C GLU A 158 -10.91 7.02 -18.71
N ALA A 159 -10.29 5.95 -18.20
CA ALA A 159 -10.76 5.24 -17.01
C ALA A 159 -10.81 6.16 -15.77
N ARG A 160 -9.85 7.09 -15.66
CA ARG A 160 -9.80 8.10 -14.59
C ARG A 160 -11.00 9.05 -14.60
N LYS A 161 -11.50 9.42 -15.78
CA LYS A 161 -12.71 10.28 -15.90
C LYS A 161 -13.95 9.59 -15.33
N ARG A 162 -13.98 8.25 -15.34
CA ARG A 162 -15.10 7.45 -14.87
C ARG A 162 -15.05 7.15 -13.38
N TRP A 163 -13.89 6.77 -12.87
CA TRP A 163 -13.75 6.36 -11.46
C TRP A 163 -12.63 7.07 -10.74
N ARG A 164 -12.97 7.56 -9.55
CA ARG A 164 -12.02 8.13 -8.59
C ARG A 164 -11.14 7.02 -8.04
N LEU A 165 -9.91 7.39 -7.72
CA LEU A 165 -8.93 6.53 -7.04
C LEU A 165 -8.47 7.26 -5.79
N LEU A 166 -8.33 6.53 -4.69
CA LEU A 166 -7.79 7.01 -3.42
C LEU A 166 -6.71 6.05 -2.93
N CYS A 167 -5.49 6.55 -2.74
CA CYS A 167 -4.48 5.81 -1.99
C CYS A 167 -4.69 6.03 -0.49
N VAL A 168 -4.46 5.00 0.30
CA VAL A 168 -4.64 5.01 1.75
C VAL A 168 -3.34 4.55 2.41
N THR A 169 -2.85 5.37 3.34
CA THR A 169 -1.58 5.15 4.03
C THR A 169 -1.75 5.32 5.53
N ASP A 170 -1.10 4.49 6.34
CA ASP A 170 -0.92 4.73 7.76
C ASP A 170 0.42 5.45 8.07
N CYS A 171 1.29 5.62 7.06
CA CYS A 171 2.53 6.39 7.17
C CYS A 171 2.25 7.90 7.17
N LYS A 172 2.14 8.50 8.38
CA LYS A 172 1.91 9.94 8.55
C LYS A 172 2.98 10.81 7.88
N SER A 173 4.25 10.38 7.95
CA SER A 173 5.37 11.10 7.34
C SER A 173 5.24 11.18 5.81
N LEU A 174 4.77 10.12 5.15
CA LEU A 174 4.52 10.10 3.70
C LEU A 174 3.37 11.04 3.33
N TYR A 175 2.26 10.95 4.07
CA TYR A 175 1.12 11.83 3.86
C TYR A 175 1.53 13.31 4.00
N ASP A 176 2.24 13.66 5.08
CA ASP A 176 2.67 15.04 5.33
C ASP A 176 3.66 15.54 4.28
N TYR A 177 4.59 14.69 3.87
CA TYR A 177 5.55 15.04 2.82
C TYR A 177 4.85 15.42 1.51
N LEU A 178 3.85 14.63 1.09
CA LEU A 178 3.15 14.83 -0.18
C LEU A 178 2.13 15.97 -0.14
N HIS A 179 1.63 16.32 1.04
CA HIS A 179 0.66 17.41 1.24
C HIS A 179 1.29 18.75 1.65
N LYS A 180 2.60 18.79 1.94
CA LYS A 180 3.27 20.02 2.34
C LYS A 180 3.22 21.06 1.23
N THR A 181 2.71 22.24 1.54
CA THR A 181 2.76 23.42 0.68
C THR A 181 4.18 24.01 0.72
N GLY A 182 4.93 23.88 -0.37
CA GLY A 182 6.30 24.40 -0.51
C GLY A 182 7.26 23.36 -1.09
N ALA A 183 8.55 23.69 -1.20
CA ALA A 183 9.57 22.72 -1.59
C ALA A 183 9.81 21.75 -0.42
N PRO A 184 9.48 20.45 -0.54
CA PRO A 184 9.80 19.49 0.51
C PRO A 184 11.32 19.35 0.66
N LYS A 185 11.79 19.03 1.88
CA LYS A 185 13.20 18.72 2.12
C LYS A 185 13.54 17.51 1.24
N ILE A 186 14.45 17.69 0.29
CA ILE A 186 14.87 16.63 -0.62
C ILE A 186 15.55 15.54 0.23
N PRO A 187 15.11 14.27 0.15
CA PRO A 187 15.81 13.17 0.80
C PRO A 187 17.27 13.09 0.35
N SER A 188 18.18 12.67 1.24
CA SER A 188 19.58 12.33 0.87
C SER A 188 19.63 11.36 -0.29
N ASP A 189 18.72 10.38 -0.27
CA ASP A 189 18.58 9.42 -1.34
C ASP A 189 17.96 10.08 -2.58
N ARG A 190 18.82 10.48 -3.50
CA ARG A 190 18.44 11.07 -4.79
C ARG A 190 17.48 10.20 -5.59
N ARG A 191 17.52 8.87 -5.44
CA ARG A 191 16.58 7.97 -6.14
C ARG A 191 15.20 8.09 -5.52
N LEU A 192 15.11 8.06 -4.20
CA LEU A 192 13.85 8.26 -3.49
C LEU A 192 13.24 9.63 -3.79
N ALA A 193 14.07 10.67 -3.93
CA ALA A 193 13.61 12.00 -4.34
C ALA A 193 12.93 11.98 -5.72
N ILE A 194 13.46 11.23 -6.68
CA ILE A 194 12.85 11.05 -8.02
C ILE A 194 11.53 10.29 -7.90
N ASP A 195 11.51 9.19 -7.14
CA ASP A 195 10.31 8.38 -6.97
C ASP A 195 9.18 9.19 -6.31
N LEU A 196 9.49 10.01 -5.29
CA LEU A 196 8.53 10.92 -4.65
C LEU A 196 8.03 12.02 -5.60
N ALA A 197 8.91 12.57 -6.44
CA ALA A 197 8.52 13.58 -7.41
C ALA A 197 7.56 12.99 -8.46
N ALA A 198 7.85 11.80 -8.96
CA ALA A 198 6.98 11.06 -9.88
C ALA A 198 5.66 10.71 -9.21
N PHE A 199 5.69 10.20 -7.98
CA PHE A 199 4.47 9.86 -7.24
C PHE A 199 3.57 11.08 -7.01
N ARG A 200 4.15 12.23 -6.64
CA ARG A 200 3.40 13.47 -6.49
C ARG A 200 2.77 13.94 -7.80
N GLN A 201 3.46 13.75 -8.93
CA GLN A 201 2.94 14.06 -10.25
C GLN A 201 1.76 13.14 -10.61
N GLU A 202 1.87 11.85 -10.37
CA GLU A 202 0.78 10.90 -10.60
C GLU A 202 -0.44 11.19 -9.71
N LEU A 203 -0.24 11.49 -8.43
CA LEU A 203 -1.32 11.91 -7.53
C LEU A 203 -1.97 13.23 -8.00
N ALA A 204 -1.20 14.15 -8.58
CA ALA A 204 -1.75 15.39 -9.15
C ALA A 204 -2.65 15.12 -10.36
N PHE A 205 -2.32 14.09 -11.16
CA PHE A 205 -3.16 13.62 -12.25
C PHE A 205 -4.43 12.92 -11.78
N GLU A 206 -4.38 12.19 -10.65
CA GLU A 206 -5.54 11.51 -10.05
C GLU A 206 -6.45 12.43 -9.22
N ARG A 207 -6.09 13.71 -9.08
CA ARG A 207 -6.77 14.66 -8.19
C ARG A 207 -8.21 14.94 -8.62
N TRP A 208 -9.13 14.75 -7.68
CA TRP A 208 -10.57 15.04 -7.82
C TRP A 208 -11.11 15.99 -6.73
N ALA A 209 -10.24 16.46 -5.82
CA ALA A 209 -10.54 17.45 -4.79
C ALA A 209 -9.38 18.44 -4.64
N SER A 210 -9.43 19.33 -3.64
CA SER A 210 -8.36 20.31 -3.37
C SER A 210 -7.04 19.64 -2.98
N LYS A 211 -7.09 18.50 -2.29
CA LYS A 211 -5.92 17.73 -1.85
C LYS A 211 -5.59 16.59 -2.82
N ALA A 212 -4.36 16.11 -2.76
CA ALA A 212 -3.96 14.90 -3.47
C ALA A 212 -4.78 13.71 -2.95
N PRO A 213 -5.11 12.72 -3.80
CA PRO A 213 -5.91 11.55 -3.41
C PRO A 213 -5.05 10.52 -2.66
N LEU A 214 -4.45 10.95 -1.56
CA LEU A 214 -3.74 10.12 -0.60
C LEU A 214 -4.28 10.45 0.79
N GLN A 215 -4.99 9.52 1.42
CA GLN A 215 -5.59 9.72 2.75
C GLN A 215 -4.77 9.00 3.80
N TRP A 216 -4.45 9.71 4.88
CA TRP A 216 -3.88 9.09 6.06
C TRP A 216 -4.97 8.42 6.93
N ILE A 217 -4.69 7.23 7.43
CA ILE A 217 -5.55 6.48 8.37
C ILE A 217 -4.74 5.98 9.57
N PRO A 218 -5.37 5.69 10.71
CA PRO A 218 -4.72 4.93 11.78
C PRO A 218 -4.38 3.51 11.31
N THR A 219 -3.26 2.95 11.81
CA THR A 219 -2.81 1.57 11.48
C THR A 219 -3.88 0.51 11.74
N SER A 220 -4.77 0.72 12.72
CA SER A 220 -5.85 -0.23 13.03
C SER A 220 -6.86 -0.42 11.90
N PHE A 221 -6.88 0.50 10.93
CA PHE A 221 -7.72 0.43 9.72
C PHE A 221 -6.92 0.01 8.47
N GLN A 222 -5.63 -0.30 8.60
CA GLN A 222 -4.76 -0.66 7.50
C GLN A 222 -5.04 -2.10 7.04
N LEU A 223 -5.77 -2.23 5.93
CA LEU A 223 -6.14 -3.54 5.39
C LEU A 223 -4.97 -4.26 4.68
N ALA A 224 -3.86 -3.56 4.41
CA ALA A 224 -2.67 -4.16 3.78
C ALA A 224 -1.70 -4.81 4.79
N ASP A 225 -1.87 -4.62 6.10
CA ASP A 225 -1.03 -5.21 7.15
C ASP A 225 -0.82 -6.73 7.05
N PRO A 226 -1.84 -7.55 6.73
CA PRO A 226 -1.67 -8.99 6.54
C PRO A 226 -0.66 -9.36 5.44
N LEU A 227 -0.40 -8.44 4.51
CA LEU A 227 0.44 -8.68 3.33
C LEU A 227 1.94 -8.51 3.63
N THR A 228 2.29 -7.97 4.78
CA THR A 228 3.65 -7.57 5.14
C THR A 228 4.07 -8.05 6.53
N LYS A 229 3.11 -8.18 7.46
CA LYS A 229 3.33 -8.55 8.85
C LYS A 229 2.86 -10.01 9.07
N PRO A 230 3.62 -10.83 9.81
CA PRO A 230 3.15 -12.16 10.19
C PRO A 230 1.97 -12.02 11.16
N MET A 231 0.77 -12.36 10.70
CA MET A 231 -0.41 -12.40 11.55
C MET A 231 -0.55 -13.78 12.20
N ARG A 232 -1.03 -13.83 13.45
CA ARG A 232 -1.51 -15.09 14.04
C ARG A 232 -2.86 -15.40 13.39
N ALA A 233 -3.04 -16.61 12.88
CA ALA A 233 -4.37 -17.10 12.54
C ALA A 233 -5.17 -17.15 13.86
N GLY A 234 -6.28 -16.42 13.89
CA GLY A 234 -7.25 -16.46 15.00
C GLY A 234 -8.04 -17.76 15.00
#